data_AF-A0A7Y0XCZ1-F1
#
_entry.id   AF-A0A7Y0XCZ1-F1
#
_cell.length_a   1.000
_cell.length_b   1.000
_cell.length_c   1.000
_cell.angle_alpha   90.00
_cell.angle_beta   90.00
_cell.angle_gamma   90.00
#
_symmetry.space_group_name_H-M   'P 1'
#
loop_
_entity.id
_entity.type
_entity.pdbx_description
1 polymer ?
#
loop_
_entity_poly.entity_id
_entity_poly.type
_entity_poly.pdbx_seq_one_letter_code
_entity_poly.pdbx_strand_id
1 'polypeptide(L)' 'MWQGIDVSYCDIDSKSYNLSPDALKAALEANSQVDGVVATHVYGNPCEVESFKEIAEQYKVKVLYDAAHAFGVKVGQESL' A
#
# COMPACT_ATOMS: atom_id res chain seq x y z
N MET A 1 5.50 9.37 -16.28
CA MET A 1 4.40 8.42 -15.99
C MET A 1 3.23 8.68 -16.94
N TRP A 2 2.53 7.66 -17.44
CA TRP A 2 1.59 7.80 -18.57
C TRP A 2 0.38 8.72 -18.31
N GLN A 3 -0.09 8.79 -17.07
CA GLN A 3 -1.26 9.61 -16.67
C GLN A 3 -0.92 11.06 -16.26
N GLY A 4 0.36 11.44 -16.23
CA GLY A 4 0.77 12.79 -15.81
C GLY A 4 0.48 13.12 -14.34
N ILE A 5 0.30 12.10 -13.49
CA ILE A 5 0.09 12.24 -12.05
C ILE A 5 1.45 12.40 -11.36
N ASP A 6 1.51 13.25 -10.33
CA ASP A 6 2.68 13.38 -9.46
C ASP A 6 2.85 12.11 -8.62
N VAL A 7 4.04 11.52 -8.66
CA VAL A 7 4.33 10.27 -7.96
C VAL A 7 5.55 10.39 -7.09
N SER A 8 5.41 9.89 -5.87
CA SER A 8 6.49 9.66 -4.93
C SER A 8 6.63 8.15 -4.71
N TYR A 9 7.87 7.70 -4.48
CA TYR A 9 8.15 6.32 -4.13
C TYR A 9 8.28 6.18 -2.62
N CYS A 10 7.82 5.06 -2.09
CA CYS A 10 7.93 4.70 -0.69
C CYS A 10 8.59 3.33 -0.58
N ASP A 11 9.38 3.14 0.47
CA ASP A 11 10.18 1.93 0.64
C ASP A 11 9.34 0.71 1.03
N ILE A 12 9.92 -0.46 0.81
CA ILE A 12 9.31 -1.76 1.12
C ILE A 12 9.76 -2.28 2.48
N ASP A 13 9.01 -3.22 3.05
CA ASP A 13 9.51 -4.07 4.12
C ASP A 13 10.39 -5.19 3.53
N SER A 14 11.61 -5.32 4.04
CA SER A 14 12.62 -6.26 3.53
C SER A 14 12.27 -7.75 3.66
N LYS A 15 11.28 -8.11 4.50
CA LYS A 15 10.88 -9.50 4.73
C LYS A 15 9.74 -9.91 3.81
N SER A 16 8.76 -9.04 3.66
CA SER A 16 7.55 -9.27 2.87
C SER A 16 7.69 -8.83 1.42
N TYR A 17 8.62 -7.91 1.13
CA TYR A 17 8.78 -7.18 -0.11
C TYR A 17 7.58 -6.29 -0.51
N ASN A 18 6.58 -6.18 0.35
CA ASN A 18 5.45 -5.30 0.18
C ASN A 18 5.81 -3.89 0.66
N LEU A 19 5.00 -2.90 0.26
CA LEU A 19 5.15 -1.52 0.72
C LEU A 19 5.08 -1.48 2.26
N SER A 20 6.06 -0.82 2.91
CA SER A 20 6.15 -0.79 4.37
C SER A 20 5.13 0.18 4.97
N PRO A 21 4.30 -0.24 5.96
CA PRO A 21 3.41 0.66 6.69
C PRO A 21 4.17 1.80 7.40
N ASP A 22 5.32 1.49 8.00
CA ASP A 22 6.14 2.48 8.71
C ASP A 22 6.73 3.52 7.76
N ALA A 23 7.25 3.07 6.61
CA ALA A 23 7.77 3.97 5.59
C ALA A 23 6.65 4.85 5.00
N LEU A 24 5.46 4.26 4.76
CA LEU A 24 4.30 4.99 4.27
C LEU A 24 3.88 6.08 5.25
N LYS A 25 3.78 5.74 6.54
CA LYS A 25 3.45 6.70 7.58
C LYS A 25 4.43 7.87 7.61
N ALA A 26 5.73 7.60 7.59
CA ALA A 26 6.75 8.64 7.53
C ALA A 26 6.64 9.52 6.28
N ALA A 27 6.32 8.93 5.12
CA ALA A 27 6.11 9.66 3.88
C ALA A 27 4.89 10.59 3.94
N LEU A 28 3.78 10.13 4.51
CA LEU A 28 2.56 10.92 4.70
C LEU A 28 2.74 12.05 5.71
N GLU A 29 3.54 11.83 6.76
CA GLU A 29 3.93 12.87 7.72
C GLU A 29 4.80 13.95 7.07
N ALA A 30 5.72 13.56 6.19
CA ALA A 30 6.63 14.48 5.49
C ALA A 30 5.95 15.22 4.33
N ASN A 31 4.90 14.66 3.74
CA ASN A 31 4.21 15.22 2.58
C ASN A 31 2.68 15.09 2.68
N SER A 32 2.02 16.18 3.08
CA SER A 32 0.56 16.25 3.19
C SER A 32 -0.17 16.39 1.85
N GLN A 33 0.52 16.41 0.70
CA GLN A 33 -0.11 16.48 -0.62
C GLN A 33 -0.46 15.10 -1.20
N VAL A 34 -0.01 14.02 -0.57
CA VAL A 34 -0.35 12.66 -1.00
C VAL A 34 -1.85 12.41 -0.73
N ASP A 35 -2.59 12.04 -1.77
CA ASP A 35 -4.03 11.76 -1.71
C ASP A 35 -4.38 10.28 -2.00
N GLY A 36 -3.40 9.50 -2.45
CA GLY A 36 -3.56 8.10 -2.82
C GLY A 36 -2.29 7.29 -2.64
N VAL A 37 -2.48 6.01 -2.32
CA VAL A 37 -1.44 5.01 -2.14
C VAL A 37 -1.76 3.82 -3.02
N VAL A 38 -0.78 3.34 -3.78
CA VAL A 38 -0.88 2.09 -4.53
C VAL A 38 0.06 1.08 -3.89
N ALA A 39 -0.48 -0.04 -3.43
CA ALA A 39 0.27 -1.10 -2.74
C ALA A 39 0.09 -2.44 -3.45
N THR A 40 1.18 -3.05 -3.90
CA THR A 40 1.14 -4.33 -4.60
C THR A 40 1.28 -5.50 -3.63
N HIS A 41 0.46 -6.54 -3.80
CA HIS A 41 0.64 -7.83 -3.13
C HIS A 41 1.75 -8.62 -3.82
N VAL A 42 3.00 -8.33 -3.47
CA VAL A 42 4.19 -8.82 -4.16
C VAL A 42 4.30 -10.34 -4.01
N TYR A 43 4.50 -11.04 -5.13
CA TYR A 43 4.64 -12.50 -5.20
C TYR A 43 3.48 -13.30 -4.55
N GLY A 44 2.28 -12.72 -4.51
CA GLY A 44 1.12 -13.33 -3.86
C GLY A 44 1.15 -13.24 -2.33
N ASN A 45 2.09 -12.49 -1.76
CA ASN A 45 2.13 -12.17 -0.34
C ASN A 45 1.19 -10.98 -0.05
N PRO A 46 0.15 -11.16 0.79
CA PRO A 46 -0.73 -10.07 1.17
C PRO A 46 0.03 -8.90 1.81
N CYS A 47 -0.37 -7.68 1.49
CA CYS A 47 0.07 -6.50 2.24
C CYS A 47 -0.51 -6.56 3.66
N GLU A 48 0.04 -5.77 4.57
CA GLU A 48 -0.49 -5.57 5.93
C GLU A 48 -1.78 -4.72 5.89
N VAL A 49 -2.85 -5.29 5.33
CA VAL A 49 -4.08 -4.57 4.95
C VAL A 49 -4.75 -3.84 6.11
N GLU A 50 -4.68 -4.37 7.32
CA GLU A 50 -5.20 -3.72 8.53
C GLU A 50 -4.40 -2.48 8.90
N SER A 51 -3.06 -2.57 8.90
CA SER A 51 -2.18 -1.42 9.17
C SER A 51 -2.37 -0.32 8.13
N PHE A 52 -2.49 -0.69 6.86
CA PHE A 52 -2.78 0.25 5.77
C PHE A 52 -4.14 0.92 5.92
N LYS A 53 -5.16 0.20 6.38
CA LYS A 53 -6.48 0.75 6.66
C LYS A 53 -6.43 1.80 7.78
N GLU A 54 -5.75 1.49 8.89
CA GLU A 54 -5.57 2.44 10.00
C GLU A 54 -4.85 3.72 9.53
N ILE A 55 -3.78 3.58 8.75
CA ILE A 55 -3.05 4.72 8.16
C ILE A 55 -3.96 5.51 7.21
N ALA A 56 -4.71 4.83 6.33
CA ALA A 56 -5.62 5.47 5.39
C ALA A 56 -6.69 6.31 6.09
N GLU A 57 -7.27 5.79 7.17
CA GLU A 57 -8.25 6.50 7.99
C GLU A 57 -7.62 7.69 8.74
N GLN A 58 -6.43 7.51 9.32
CA GLN A 58 -5.72 8.56 10.05
C GLN A 58 -5.34 9.75 9.15
N TYR A 59 -4.77 9.48 7.97
CA TYR A 59 -4.24 10.51 7.06
C TYR A 59 -5.24 10.89 5.95
N LYS A 60 -6.42 10.27 5.91
CA LYS A 60 -7.50 10.50 4.93
C LYS A 60 -7.05 10.29 3.48
N VAL A 61 -6.22 9.28 3.24
CA VAL A 61 -5.75 8.89 1.90
C VAL A 61 -6.48 7.64 1.42
N LYS A 62 -6.57 7.45 0.10
CA LYS A 62 -7.14 6.22 -0.48
C LYS A 62 -6.04 5.18 -0.69
N VAL A 63 -6.33 3.91 -0.43
CA VAL A 63 -5.42 2.80 -0.73
C VAL A 63 -6.01 1.95 -1.85
N LEU A 64 -5.24 1.76 -2.91
CA LEU A 64 -5.53 0.85 -4.01
C LEU A 64 -4.55 -0.32 -3.96
N TYR A 65 -5.07 -1.54 -3.85
CA TYR A 65 -4.25 -2.74 -3.89
C TYR A 65 -4.10 -3.27 -5.32
N ASP A 66 -2.85 -3.51 -5.73
CA ASP A 66 -2.55 -4.24 -6.96
C ASP A 66 -2.41 -5.74 -6.64
N ALA A 67 -3.43 -6.50 -7.06
CA ALA A 67 -3.55 -7.93 -6.85
C ALA A 67 -3.07 -8.77 -8.06
N ALA A 68 -2.32 -8.20 -9.01
CA ALA A 68 -1.87 -8.91 -10.21
C ALA A 68 -1.08 -10.21 -9.93
N HIS A 69 -0.43 -10.33 -8.78
CA HIS A 69 0.27 -11.54 -8.35
C HIS A 69 -0.50 -12.39 -7.32
N ALA A 70 -1.67 -11.92 -6.86
CA ALA A 70 -2.38 -12.48 -5.70
C ALA A 70 -3.60 -13.33 -6.10
N PHE A 71 -3.63 -13.88 -7.30
CA PHE A 71 -4.70 -14.78 -7.73
C PHE A 71 -4.83 -15.97 -6.77
N GLY A 72 -6.03 -16.15 -6.21
CA GLY A 72 -6.34 -17.25 -5.29
C GLY A 72 -5.83 -17.06 -3.86
N VAL A 73 -5.23 -15.92 -3.55
CA VAL A 73 -4.78 -15.58 -2.20
C VAL A 73 -5.96 -15.10 -1.35
N LYS A 74 -5.92 -15.44 -0.05
CA LYS A 74 -6.94 -15.06 0.92
C LYS A 74 -6.31 -14.47 2.16
N VAL A 75 -6.99 -13.50 2.75
CA VAL A 75 -6.71 -12.99 4.10
C VAL A 75 -7.92 -13.32 4.96
N GLY A 76 -7.73 -14.20 5.95
CA GLY A 76 -8.84 -14.78 6.71
C GLY A 76 -9.77 -15.61 5.83
N GLN A 77 -11.05 -15.23 5.77
CA GLN A 77 -12.05 -15.88 4.90
C GLN A 77 -12.28 -15.12 3.58
N GLU A 78 -11.66 -13.95 3.43
CA GLU A 78 -11.87 -13.06 2.29
C GLU A 78 -10.80 -13.29 1.22
N SER A 79 -11.21 -13.17 -0.04
CA SER A 79 -10.26 -13.21 -1.17
C SER A 79 -9.72 -11.80 -1.40
N LEU A 80 -8.45 -11.72 -1.78
CA LEU A 80 -7.83 -10.47 -2.23
C LEU A 80 -8.24 -10.12 -3.67
#